data_AF-X1VWU5-F1
#
_entry.id   AF-X1VWU5-F1
#
_cell.length_a   1.000
_cell.length_b   1.000
_cell.length_c   1.000
_cell.angle_alpha   90.00
_cell.angle_beta   90.00
_cell.angle_gamma   90.00
#
_symmetry.space_group_name_H-M   'P 1'
#
loop_
_entity.id
_entity.type
_entity.pdbx_description
1 polymer ?
#
loop_
_entity_poly.entity_id
_entity_poly.type
_entity_poly.pdbx_seq_one_letter_code
_entity_poly.pdbx_strand_id
1 'polypeptide(L)'
;FSPPVSDTKQVHRPGLISQQGPGVELASRTQNYIERSKLMLLALVNFNPETEDPYALNLPYQQQISQELVQEASYLKSKLADSGQRRLENLIADLEVILLQIANLESEYDFEAIDIVKEGVNRRGILMQINLTDIRRSIQKRNKSKSTQQPSNTTQTI
;
A
#
# COMPACT_ATOMS: atom_id res chain seq x y z
N PHE A 1 -3.15 32.13 60.36
CA PHE A 1 -4.20 31.36 59.68
C PHE A 1 -4.11 31.62 58.18
N SER A 2 -3.47 30.70 57.45
CA SER A 2 -3.48 30.59 55.99
C SER A 2 -3.56 29.10 55.63
N PRO A 3 -4.31 28.71 54.59
CA PRO A 3 -4.67 27.31 54.32
C PRO A 3 -3.58 26.55 53.55
N PRO A 4 -3.61 25.20 53.53
CA PRO A 4 -2.65 24.39 52.79
C PRO A 4 -3.03 24.32 51.30
N VAL A 5 -2.03 24.45 50.43
CA VAL A 5 -2.17 24.25 48.99
C VAL A 5 -2.12 22.75 48.69
N SER A 6 -3.14 22.23 48.02
CA SER A 6 -3.29 20.81 47.71
C SER A 6 -2.23 20.32 46.72
N ASP A 7 -1.51 19.27 47.11
CA ASP A 7 -0.68 18.44 46.24
C ASP A 7 -1.53 17.83 45.13
N THR A 8 -1.48 18.43 43.94
CA THR A 8 -2.08 17.85 42.74
C THR A 8 -1.11 16.81 42.21
N LYS A 9 -1.22 15.56 42.67
CA LYS A 9 -0.56 14.41 42.04
C LYS A 9 -1.04 14.31 40.60
N GLN A 10 -0.22 14.79 39.68
CA GLN A 10 -0.36 14.52 38.26
C GLN A 10 -0.26 13.01 38.04
N VAL A 11 -1.39 12.40 37.73
CA VAL A 11 -1.49 11.03 37.24
C VAL A 11 -0.78 10.97 35.89
N HIS A 12 0.45 10.47 35.87
CA HIS A 12 1.09 10.00 34.65
C HIS A 12 0.19 8.90 34.06
N ARG A 13 -0.50 9.20 32.96
CA ARG A 13 -1.01 8.19 32.04
C ARG A 13 0.10 7.91 31.02
N PRO A 14 0.77 6.75 31.04
CA PRO A 14 1.59 6.34 29.91
C PRO A 14 0.66 6.20 28.70
N GLY A 15 0.91 7.03 27.68
CA GLY A 15 0.24 6.93 26.41
C GLY A 15 0.39 5.52 25.82
N LEU A 16 -0.73 5.01 25.32
CA LEU A 16 -0.86 3.74 24.62
C LEU A 16 0.10 3.70 23.42
N ILE A 17 1.30 3.16 23.61
CA ILE A 17 2.13 2.71 22.50
C ILE A 17 1.38 1.53 21.90
N SER A 18 0.70 1.76 20.78
CA SER A 18 0.11 0.70 19.98
C SER A 18 1.23 -0.16 19.43
N GLN A 19 1.66 -1.18 20.18
CA GLN A 19 2.57 -2.21 19.70
C GLN A 19 1.85 -3.07 18.66
N GLN A 20 1.77 -2.55 17.43
CA GLN A 20 1.45 -3.39 16.29
C GLN A 20 2.67 -4.30 16.07
N GLY A 21 2.49 -5.61 16.22
CA GLY A 21 3.58 -6.56 16.01
C GLY A 21 4.17 -6.47 14.59
N PRO A 22 5.41 -6.93 14.36
CA PRO A 22 6.15 -6.73 13.10
C PRO A 22 5.39 -7.22 11.85
N GLY A 23 4.53 -8.24 11.98
CA GLY A 23 3.68 -8.70 10.87
C GLY A 23 2.55 -7.73 10.48
N VAL A 24 2.03 -6.94 11.42
CA VAL A 24 0.99 -5.93 11.15
C VAL A 24 1.58 -4.72 10.44
N GLU A 25 2.78 -4.31 10.83
CA GLU A 25 3.53 -3.23 10.17
C GLU A 25 3.86 -3.58 8.72
N LEU A 26 4.41 -4.78 8.47
CA LEU A 26 4.71 -5.25 7.10
C LEU A 26 3.45 -5.30 6.23
N ALA A 27 2.33 -5.78 6.78
CA ALA A 27 1.06 -5.84 6.05
C ALA A 27 0.52 -4.44 5.71
N SER A 28 0.63 -3.49 6.64
CA SER A 28 0.22 -2.08 6.41
C SER A 28 1.08 -1.42 5.35
N ARG A 29 2.41 -1.59 5.44
CA ARG A 29 3.37 -1.02 4.50
C ARG A 29 3.20 -1.59 3.09
N THR A 30 3.02 -2.91 2.99
CA THR A 30 2.76 -3.58 1.71
C THR A 30 1.47 -3.07 1.07
N GLN A 31 0.43 -2.84 1.87
CA GLN A 31 -0.81 -2.28 1.35
C GLN A 31 -0.60 -0.87 0.80
N ASN A 32 0.05 0.00 1.58
CA ASN A 32 0.30 1.39 1.17
C ASN A 32 1.09 1.43 -0.15
N TYR A 33 2.12 0.60 -0.26
CA TYR A 33 2.87 0.42 -1.50
C TYR A 33 1.99 0.06 -2.70
N ILE A 34 1.08 -0.93 -2.55
CA ILE A 34 0.17 -1.35 -3.63
C ILE A 34 -0.82 -0.23 -3.99
N GLU A 35 -1.37 0.47 -3.00
CA GLU A 35 -2.31 1.57 -3.22
C GLU A 35 -1.66 2.74 -3.97
N ARG A 36 -0.47 3.17 -3.54
CA ARG A 36 0.31 4.21 -4.23
C ARG A 36 0.66 3.81 -5.65
N SER A 37 1.13 2.58 -5.83
CA SER A 37 1.47 2.05 -7.15
C SER A 37 0.24 2.00 -8.06
N LYS A 38 -0.92 1.56 -7.55
CA LYS A 38 -2.18 1.51 -8.30
C LYS A 38 -2.60 2.90 -8.80
N LEU A 39 -2.57 3.92 -7.93
CA LEU A 39 -2.95 5.28 -8.30
C LEU A 39 -2.05 5.83 -9.40
N MET A 40 -0.75 5.62 -9.28
CA MET A 40 0.24 6.05 -10.26
C MET A 40 0.05 5.32 -11.61
N LEU A 41 -0.17 4.00 -11.58
CA LEU A 41 -0.47 3.24 -12.79
C LEU A 41 -1.77 3.71 -13.45
N LEU A 42 -2.81 4.00 -12.67
CA LEU A 42 -4.07 4.55 -13.19
C LEU A 42 -3.89 5.93 -13.83
N ALA A 43 -3.05 6.80 -13.26
CA ALA A 43 -2.72 8.07 -13.88
C ALA A 43 -2.03 7.86 -15.24
N LEU A 44 -1.06 6.94 -15.30
CA LEU A 44 -0.32 6.63 -16.52
C LEU A 44 -1.19 5.97 -17.60
N VAL A 45 -1.95 4.93 -17.27
CA VAL A 45 -2.71 4.17 -18.29
C VAL A 45 -3.89 4.96 -18.85
N ASN A 46 -4.44 5.89 -18.07
CA ASN A 46 -5.53 6.74 -18.52
C ASN A 46 -5.04 8.01 -19.24
N PHE A 47 -3.75 8.34 -19.17
CA PHE A 47 -3.20 9.50 -19.88
C PHE A 47 -3.30 9.31 -21.39
N ASN A 48 -3.95 10.26 -22.06
CA ASN A 48 -4.08 10.27 -23.51
C ASN A 48 -3.48 11.55 -24.12
N PRO A 49 -2.30 11.47 -24.77
CA PRO A 49 -1.62 12.64 -25.31
C PRO A 49 -2.36 13.30 -26.48
N GLU A 50 -3.34 12.63 -27.10
CA GLU A 50 -4.16 13.22 -28.17
C GLU A 50 -5.25 14.16 -27.64
N THR A 51 -5.68 13.96 -26.38
CA THR A 51 -6.82 14.69 -25.79
C THR A 51 -6.46 15.51 -24.56
N GLU A 52 -5.32 15.21 -23.93
CA GLU A 52 -4.88 15.84 -22.69
C GLU A 52 -3.65 16.72 -22.91
N ASP A 53 -3.44 17.68 -22.00
CA ASP A 53 -2.24 18.52 -21.98
C ASP A 53 -0.98 17.63 -21.73
N PRO A 54 0.12 17.80 -22.47
CA PRO A 54 1.39 17.09 -22.22
C PRO A 54 1.87 17.15 -20.75
N TYR A 55 1.55 18.22 -20.02
CA TYR A 55 1.89 18.39 -18.60
C TYR A 55 0.88 17.76 -17.64
N ALA A 56 -0.24 17.22 -18.12
CA ALA A 56 -1.29 16.62 -17.27
C ALA A 56 -0.77 15.41 -16.47
N LEU A 57 0.18 14.65 -17.04
CA LEU A 57 0.81 13.52 -16.37
C LEU A 57 1.82 13.97 -15.29
N ASN A 58 2.43 15.16 -15.46
CA ASN A 58 3.56 15.67 -14.68
C ASN A 58 4.65 14.60 -14.51
N LEU A 59 5.36 14.30 -15.60
CA LEU A 59 6.30 13.17 -15.63
C LEU A 59 7.41 13.28 -14.57
N PRO A 60 8.03 14.45 -14.29
CA PRO A 60 9.01 14.58 -13.20
C PRO A 60 8.47 14.10 -11.86
N TYR A 61 7.20 14.40 -11.56
CA TYR A 61 6.57 13.95 -10.34
C TYR A 61 6.33 12.43 -10.35
N GLN A 62 5.88 11.87 -11.47
CA GLN A 62 5.71 10.41 -11.61
C GLN A 62 7.04 9.66 -11.48
N GLN A 63 8.11 10.18 -12.06
CA GLN A 63 9.46 9.63 -11.95
C GLN A 63 9.93 9.62 -10.50
N GLN A 64 9.77 10.73 -9.79
CA GLN A 64 10.14 10.83 -8.38
C GLN A 64 9.40 9.80 -7.53
N ILE A 65 8.07 9.72 -7.65
CA ILE A 65 7.28 8.73 -6.93
C ILE A 65 7.71 7.31 -7.30
N SER A 66 7.97 7.06 -8.58
CA SER A 66 8.39 5.74 -9.05
C SER A 66 9.71 5.31 -8.43
N GLN A 67 10.68 6.23 -8.31
CA GLN A 67 11.97 5.96 -7.65
C GLN A 67 11.79 5.61 -6.18
N GLU A 68 10.95 6.36 -5.45
CA GLU A 68 10.62 6.05 -4.05
C GLU A 68 9.99 4.65 -3.91
N LEU A 69 9.06 4.32 -4.80
CA LEU A 69 8.39 3.02 -4.78
C LEU A 69 9.32 1.88 -5.18
N VAL A 70 10.25 2.07 -6.12
CA VAL A 70 11.28 1.05 -6.46
C VAL A 70 12.13 0.71 -5.24
N GLN A 71 12.57 1.73 -4.47
CA GLN A 71 13.33 1.49 -3.24
C GLN A 71 12.51 0.72 -2.21
N GLU A 72 11.24 1.06 -2.05
CA GLU A 72 10.33 0.34 -1.15
C GLU A 72 10.07 -1.10 -1.60
N ALA A 73 9.95 -1.35 -2.90
CA ALA A 73 9.73 -2.68 -3.48
C ALA A 73 10.87 -3.64 -3.10
N SER A 74 12.12 -3.20 -3.22
CA SER A 74 13.30 -3.96 -2.84
C SER A 74 13.26 -4.38 -1.35
N TYR A 75 12.89 -3.45 -0.45
CA TYR A 75 12.69 -3.78 0.96
C TYR A 75 11.56 -4.80 1.16
N LEU A 76 10.39 -4.58 0.56
CA LEU A 76 9.21 -5.41 0.76
C LEU A 76 9.40 -6.84 0.25
N LYS A 77 10.02 -7.03 -0.94
CA LYS A 77 10.31 -8.36 -1.46
C LYS A 77 11.15 -9.19 -0.49
N SER A 78 12.20 -8.60 0.08
CA SER A 78 13.06 -9.30 1.06
C SER A 78 12.26 -9.81 2.27
N LYS A 79 11.35 -8.98 2.80
CA LYS A 79 10.50 -9.34 3.96
C LYS A 79 9.39 -10.32 3.60
N LEU A 80 8.86 -10.26 2.39
CA LEU A 80 7.81 -11.16 1.95
C LEU A 80 8.34 -12.56 1.64
N ALA A 81 9.56 -12.67 1.12
CA ALA A 81 10.25 -13.93 0.93
C ALA A 81 10.35 -14.72 2.24
N ASP A 82 10.74 -14.06 3.34
CA ASP A 82 10.80 -14.65 4.68
C ASP A 82 9.42 -15.13 5.18
N SER A 83 8.35 -14.45 4.77
CA SER A 83 6.97 -14.77 5.17
C SER A 83 6.28 -15.83 4.30
N GLY A 84 6.90 -16.28 3.21
CA GLY A 84 6.34 -17.25 2.25
C GLY A 84 5.19 -16.71 1.38
N GLN A 85 5.00 -15.39 1.32
CA GLN A 85 3.91 -14.74 0.58
C GLN A 85 4.22 -14.56 -0.92
N ARG A 86 4.57 -15.65 -1.62
CA ARG A 86 5.08 -15.64 -3.01
C ARG A 86 4.22 -14.88 -4.01
N ARG A 87 2.89 -14.95 -3.91
CA ARG A 87 1.99 -14.21 -4.83
C ARG A 87 2.13 -12.69 -4.66
N LEU A 88 2.26 -12.23 -3.43
CA LEU A 88 2.42 -10.82 -3.11
C LEU A 88 3.80 -10.34 -3.50
N GLU A 89 4.82 -11.15 -3.23
CA GLU A 89 6.19 -10.93 -3.69
C GLU A 89 6.27 -10.77 -5.22
N ASN A 90 5.62 -11.67 -5.97
CA ASN A 90 5.57 -11.60 -7.44
C ASN A 90 4.87 -10.33 -7.93
N LEU A 91 3.75 -9.95 -7.31
CA LEU A 91 3.07 -8.70 -7.65
C LEU A 91 3.99 -7.48 -7.41
N ILE A 92 4.72 -7.45 -6.30
CA ILE A 92 5.67 -6.37 -6.01
C ILE A 92 6.83 -6.38 -7.01
N ALA A 93 7.32 -7.55 -7.41
CA ALA A 93 8.36 -7.66 -8.43
C ALA A 93 7.87 -7.14 -9.80
N ASP A 94 6.64 -7.48 -10.20
CA ASP A 94 6.03 -6.95 -11.42
C ASP A 94 5.87 -5.43 -11.38
N LEU A 95 5.40 -4.91 -10.23
CA LEU A 95 5.29 -3.48 -10.00
C LEU A 95 6.64 -2.77 -10.06
N GLU A 96 7.67 -3.32 -9.42
CA GLU A 96 9.02 -2.75 -9.43
C GLU A 96 9.56 -2.59 -10.85
N VAL A 97 9.35 -3.56 -11.74
CA VAL A 97 9.81 -3.43 -13.13
C VAL A 97 9.11 -2.28 -13.85
N ILE A 98 7.79 -2.16 -13.71
CA ILE A 98 7.05 -1.06 -14.35
C ILE A 98 7.45 0.29 -13.74
N LEU A 99 7.57 0.37 -12.42
CA LEU A 99 8.01 1.57 -11.72
C LEU A 99 9.42 1.99 -12.16
N LEU A 100 10.33 1.02 -12.35
CA LEU A 100 11.66 1.30 -12.87
C LEU A 100 11.61 1.85 -14.30
N GLN A 101 10.71 1.34 -15.16
CA GLN A 101 10.54 1.91 -16.49
C GLN A 101 10.05 3.36 -16.43
N ILE A 102 9.04 3.65 -15.59
CA ILE A 102 8.51 5.01 -15.41
C ILE A 102 9.57 5.96 -14.86
N ALA A 103 10.34 5.51 -13.86
CA ALA A 103 11.43 6.27 -13.28
C ALA A 103 12.54 6.67 -14.27
N ASN A 104 12.63 5.97 -15.42
CA ASN A 104 13.64 6.16 -16.46
C ASN A 104 13.06 6.65 -17.80
N LEU A 105 11.80 7.12 -17.84
CA LEU A 105 11.28 7.78 -19.04
C LEU A 105 12.11 9.04 -19.33
N GLU A 106 12.54 9.27 -20.56
CA GLU A 106 13.49 10.35 -20.86
C GLU A 106 12.84 11.73 -21.00
N SER A 107 11.58 11.78 -21.47
CA SER A 107 10.89 13.02 -21.80
C SER A 107 9.37 12.88 -21.69
N GLU A 108 8.69 13.98 -21.35
CA GLU A 108 7.21 14.10 -21.36
C GLU A 108 6.61 13.92 -22.75
N TYR A 109 7.43 14.10 -23.79
CA TYR A 109 7.03 13.98 -25.20
C TYR A 109 7.38 12.61 -25.79
N ASP A 110 7.98 11.71 -25.01
CA ASP A 110 8.28 10.35 -25.44
C ASP A 110 7.04 9.45 -25.28
N PHE A 111 6.04 9.73 -26.11
CA PHE A 111 4.76 9.01 -26.07
C PHE A 111 4.92 7.54 -26.44
N GLU A 112 5.91 7.20 -27.28
CA GLU A 112 6.24 5.81 -27.61
C GLU A 112 6.72 5.05 -26.36
N ALA A 113 7.65 5.63 -25.59
CA ALA A 113 8.08 5.02 -24.34
C ALA A 113 6.94 4.90 -23.32
N ILE A 114 6.07 5.91 -23.23
CA ILE A 114 4.87 5.85 -22.37
C ILE A 114 3.97 4.68 -22.80
N ASP A 115 3.72 4.50 -24.09
CA ASP A 115 2.86 3.42 -24.60
C ASP A 115 3.49 2.04 -24.41
N ILE A 116 4.81 1.91 -24.52
CA ILE A 116 5.54 0.68 -24.16
C ILE A 116 5.30 0.32 -22.68
N VAL A 117 5.35 1.31 -21.78
CA VAL A 117 5.07 1.08 -20.35
C VAL A 117 3.62 0.68 -20.13
N LYS A 118 2.65 1.37 -20.76
CA LYS A 118 1.23 1.01 -20.68
C LYS A 118 0.98 -0.42 -21.15
N GLU A 119 1.59 -0.83 -22.26
CA GLU A 119 1.49 -2.19 -22.75
C GLU A 119 2.16 -3.19 -21.80
N GLY A 120 3.27 -2.81 -21.16
CA GLY A 120 3.90 -3.59 -20.09
C GLY A 120 2.95 -3.85 -18.91
N VAL A 121 2.21 -2.83 -18.46
CA VAL A 121 1.17 -2.94 -17.42
C VAL A 121 0.08 -3.91 -17.84
N ASN A 122 -0.39 -3.79 -19.07
CA ASN A 122 -1.46 -4.60 -19.64
C ASN A 122 -1.05 -6.07 -19.79
N ARG A 123 0.09 -6.36 -20.43
CA ARG A 123 0.59 -7.73 -20.67
C ARG A 123 0.81 -8.53 -19.39
N ARG A 124 1.27 -7.86 -18.33
CA ARG A 124 1.47 -8.48 -17.00
C ARG A 124 0.18 -8.58 -16.19
N GLY A 125 -0.91 -7.96 -16.65
CA GLY A 125 -2.19 -7.95 -15.97
C GLY A 125 -2.13 -7.30 -14.58
N ILE A 126 -1.26 -6.31 -14.37
CA ILE A 126 -0.94 -5.80 -13.03
C ILE A 126 -2.17 -5.26 -12.31
N LEU A 127 -3.00 -4.46 -12.99
CA LEU A 127 -4.23 -3.92 -12.38
C LEU A 127 -5.21 -5.01 -11.96
N MET A 128 -5.26 -6.12 -12.72
CA MET A 128 -6.05 -7.30 -12.35
C MET A 128 -5.46 -7.98 -11.10
N GLN A 129 -4.15 -8.18 -11.05
CA GLN A 129 -3.48 -8.79 -9.89
C GLN A 129 -3.70 -7.96 -8.61
N ILE A 130 -3.63 -6.63 -8.70
CA ILE A 130 -3.96 -5.70 -7.61
C ILE A 130 -5.41 -5.90 -7.16
N ASN A 131 -6.37 -5.91 -8.09
CA ASN A 131 -7.78 -6.08 -7.77
C ASN A 131 -8.05 -7.43 -7.05
N LEU A 132 -7.44 -8.52 -7.51
CA LEU A 132 -7.55 -9.82 -6.85
C LEU A 132 -6.97 -9.81 -5.44
N THR A 133 -5.90 -9.06 -5.22
CA THR A 133 -5.27 -8.87 -3.90
C THR A 133 -6.20 -8.09 -2.96
N ASP A 134 -6.78 -7.00 -3.44
CA ASP A 134 -7.77 -6.19 -2.71
C ASP A 134 -9.00 -7.02 -2.31
N ILE A 135 -9.55 -7.80 -3.25
CA ILE A 135 -10.70 -8.69 -3.00
C ILE A 135 -10.35 -9.71 -1.92
N ARG A 136 -9.21 -10.41 -2.03
CA ARG A 136 -8.79 -11.42 -1.05
C ARG A 136 -8.66 -10.82 0.35
N ARG A 137 -8.06 -9.64 0.46
CA ARG A 137 -7.89 -8.92 1.72
C ARG A 137 -9.25 -8.53 2.32
N SER A 138 -10.18 -8.06 1.50
CA SER A 138 -11.54 -7.70 1.96
C SER A 138 -12.29 -8.91 2.56
N ILE A 139 -12.08 -10.11 2.00
CA ILE A 139 -12.68 -11.36 2.50
C ILE A 139 -12.05 -11.72 3.85
N GLN A 140 -10.72 -11.65 3.97
CA GLN A 140 -10.01 -11.93 5.23
C GLN A 140 -10.42 -10.97 6.35
N LYS A 141 -10.53 -9.66 6.06
CA LYS A 141 -10.96 -8.65 7.04
C LYS A 141 -12.38 -8.94 7.55
N ARG A 142 -13.31 -9.31 6.66
CA ARG A 142 -14.69 -9.69 7.02
C ARG A 142 -14.77 -10.96 7.87
N ASN A 143 -13.94 -11.96 7.58
CA ASN A 143 -13.93 -13.20 8.35
C ASN A 143 -13.39 -12.98 9.77
N LYS A 144 -12.36 -12.14 9.93
CA LYS A 144 -11.79 -11.79 11.24
C LYS A 144 -12.77 -11.02 12.14
N SER A 145 -13.64 -10.18 11.57
CA SER A 145 -14.66 -9.45 12.34
C SER A 145 -15.84 -10.33 12.78
N LYS A 146 -16.14 -11.42 12.05
CA LYS A 146 -17.23 -12.36 12.41
C LYS A 146 -16.83 -13.31 13.55
N SER A 147 -15.55 -13.68 13.66
CA SER A 147 -15.05 -14.57 14.73
C SER A 147 -14.96 -13.92 16.12
N THR A 148 -15.06 -12.60 16.23
CA THR A 148 -15.00 -11.87 17.51
C THR A 148 -16.39 -11.59 18.11
N GLN A 149 -17.46 -11.96 17.42
CA GLN A 149 -18.85 -11.81 17.88
C GLN A 149 -19.52 -13.18 17.96
N GLN A 150 -19.13 -13.99 18.96
CA GLN A 150 -19.98 -15.11 19.41
C GLN A 150 -20.13 -15.03 20.94
N PRO A 151 -21.36 -14.83 21.46
CA PRO A 151 -21.61 -14.51 22.85
C PRO A 151 -21.44 -15.73 23.76
N SER A 152 -20.72 -15.53 24.85
CA SER A 152 -20.68 -16.42 26.00
C SER A 152 -22.04 -16.43 26.71
N ASN A 153 -23.00 -17.24 26.24
CA ASN A 153 -24.22 -17.55 26.99
C ASN A 153 -24.39 -19.08 27.10
N THR A 154 -23.79 -19.66 28.13
CA THR A 154 -24.02 -21.02 28.66
C THR A 154 -23.47 -20.92 30.10
N THR A 155 -24.18 -21.11 31.22
CA THR A 155 -25.23 -22.06 31.63
C THR A 155 -25.75 -21.67 33.03
N GLN A 156 -27.03 -21.90 33.33
CA GLN A 156 -27.55 -22.43 34.61
C GLN A 156 -29.05 -22.71 34.41
N THR A 157 -29.42 -23.92 33.97
CA THR A 157 -29.78 -25.10 34.79
C THR A 157 -30.93 -24.81 35.75
N ILE A 158 -32.12 -25.34 35.41
CA ILE A 158 -33.29 -25.48 36.29
C ILE A 158 -33.17 -26.82 37.00
#